data_AF-A0A949D4U6-F1
#
_entry.id   AF-A0A949D4U6-F1
#
_cell.length_a   1.000
_cell.length_b   1.000
_cell.length_c   1.000
_cell.angle_alpha   90.00
_cell.angle_beta   90.00
_cell.angle_gamma   90.00
#
_symmetry.space_group_name_H-M   'P 1'
#
loop_
_entity.id
_entity.type
_entity.pdbx_description
1 polymer ?
#
loop_
_entity_poly.entity_id
_entity_poly.type
_entity_poly.pdbx_seq_one_letter_code
_entity_poly.pdbx_strand_id
1 'polypeptide(L)'
;YEVLANAAAGKRRPIAHAYLRRRIPRELAAVIEHATAFKPENRYADVAALAADIRRYLRGEAVQAQPDALVQRAQRWIVRHRQAALNAAFGIVAAAAVAIGGLLWLNQRQFEAERLREQRLLAFSSEVSDIGDQVQLRFLQTEGAIKNLADSVAQILVNGQESTQRFFLLDDFRDPARAPPDLTPSASRPGRISVGWPVWIVPDGTDRGAALAQIRRLAALQDFIRTIYARSAHMVEGGGRDLYAGVTPTLRSDTSPLGAILIALRDGVTARFPGWDGEPGDFDPRNRPWYTIARDRHGPQWGDPYQSIGNGPMEMPLSVPLHDERRRFLGVVSAAFMPDLMIKALFEARAEKAIRALYLLDADGHIIAAVGATIPLQRPAQGAPLRQVFPAPELLQRIRSDHTGVFETQLRGVPVVFAFNDVAPFGWNLTAVADPHELFSNAPVGR
;
A
#
# COMPACT_ATOMS: atom_id res chain seq x y z
N TYR A 1 -23.70 49.17 -91.41
CA TYR A 1 -22.73 49.97 -90.64
C TYR A 1 -22.24 49.28 -89.37
N GLU A 2 -23.08 48.53 -88.63
CA GLU A 2 -22.65 47.85 -87.39
C GLU A 2 -21.50 46.85 -87.54
N VAL A 3 -21.45 46.04 -88.61
CA VAL A 3 -20.40 45.02 -88.78
C VAL A 3 -19.01 45.64 -88.93
N LEU A 4 -18.88 46.73 -89.70
CA LEU A 4 -17.63 47.44 -89.91
C LEU A 4 -17.21 48.21 -88.64
N ALA A 5 -18.16 48.81 -87.91
CA ALA A 5 -17.89 49.48 -86.64
C ALA A 5 -17.43 48.48 -85.55
N ASN A 6 -18.05 47.31 -85.47
CA ASN A 6 -17.65 46.24 -84.55
C ASN A 6 -16.28 45.66 -84.89
N ALA A 7 -15.96 45.48 -86.18
CA ALA A 7 -14.65 45.05 -86.62
C ALA A 7 -13.55 46.07 -86.30
N ALA A 8 -13.82 47.37 -86.49
CA ALA A 8 -12.90 48.45 -86.13
C ALA A 8 -12.66 48.57 -84.61
N ALA A 9 -13.67 48.24 -83.79
CA ALA A 9 -13.57 48.19 -82.34
C ALA A 9 -13.01 46.85 -81.80
N GLY A 10 -12.61 45.93 -82.69
CA GLY A 10 -12.09 44.60 -82.32
C GLY A 10 -13.11 43.65 -81.69
N LYS A 11 -14.41 43.99 -81.73
CA LYS A 11 -15.50 43.16 -81.22
C LYS A 11 -15.74 41.99 -82.17
N ARG A 12 -15.54 40.77 -81.67
CA ARG A 12 -15.78 39.53 -82.41
C ARG A 12 -16.96 38.77 -81.79
N ARG A 13 -17.61 37.95 -82.61
CA ARG A 13 -18.59 36.98 -82.10
C ARG A 13 -17.87 36.02 -81.15
N PRO A 14 -18.51 35.59 -80.05
CA PRO A 14 -17.91 34.65 -79.13
C PRO A 14 -17.56 33.35 -79.86
N ILE A 15 -16.42 32.77 -79.53
CA ILE A 15 -15.97 31.51 -80.12
C ILE A 15 -16.91 30.42 -79.60
N ALA A 16 -17.75 29.90 -80.50
CA ALA A 16 -18.71 28.87 -80.20
C ALA A 16 -18.52 27.69 -81.16
N HIS A 17 -18.77 26.47 -80.67
CA HIS A 17 -18.74 25.29 -81.51
C HIS A 17 -19.90 25.39 -82.52
N ALA A 18 -19.69 24.98 -83.77
CA ALA A 18 -20.73 24.96 -84.80
C ALA A 18 -21.96 24.11 -84.42
N TYR A 19 -21.83 23.25 -83.41
CA TYR A 19 -22.91 22.46 -82.85
C TYR A 19 -23.17 22.97 -81.43
N LEU A 20 -24.34 23.58 -81.20
CA LEU A 20 -24.70 24.26 -79.95
C LEU A 20 -24.60 23.37 -78.69
N ARG A 21 -24.56 22.03 -78.85
CA ARG A 21 -24.41 21.07 -77.74
C ARG A 21 -22.97 20.75 -77.33
N ARG A 22 -21.95 21.20 -78.07
CA ARG A 22 -20.53 20.89 -77.77
C ARG A 22 -19.80 22.14 -77.29
N ARG A 23 -19.04 22.00 -76.21
CA ARG A 23 -18.14 23.05 -75.72
C ARG A 23 -16.78 22.90 -76.40
N ILE A 24 -16.18 24.02 -76.80
CA ILE A 24 -14.80 24.04 -77.27
C ILE A 24 -13.90 23.90 -76.04
N PRO A 25 -12.93 22.95 -76.04
CA PRO A 25 -11.97 22.84 -74.95
C PRO A 25 -11.21 24.15 -74.73
N ARG A 26 -10.98 24.53 -73.47
CA ARG A 26 -10.42 25.85 -73.11
C ARG A 26 -9.08 26.13 -73.79
N GLU A 27 -8.21 25.13 -73.88
CA GLU A 27 -6.91 25.23 -74.57
C GLU A 27 -7.06 25.54 -76.05
N LEU A 28 -8.02 24.90 -76.74
CA LEU A 28 -8.30 25.16 -78.14
C LEU A 28 -8.94 26.54 -78.34
N ALA A 29 -9.81 26.95 -77.41
CA ALA A 29 -10.35 28.31 -77.41
C ALA A 29 -9.23 29.35 -77.24
N ALA A 30 -8.27 29.13 -76.34
CA ALA A 30 -7.11 30.01 -76.15
C ALA A 30 -6.21 30.08 -77.39
N VAL A 31 -5.95 28.96 -78.07
CA VAL A 31 -5.23 28.94 -79.36
C VAL A 31 -5.98 29.75 -80.42
N ILE A 32 -7.31 29.63 -80.50
CA ILE A 32 -8.14 30.41 -81.44
C ILE A 32 -8.11 31.89 -81.05
N GLU A 33 -8.24 32.25 -79.77
CA GLU A 33 -8.17 33.64 -79.29
C GLU A 33 -6.81 34.28 -79.61
N HIS A 34 -5.72 33.56 -79.39
CA HIS A 34 -4.37 34.03 -79.71
C HIS A 34 -4.17 34.20 -81.22
N ALA A 35 -4.53 33.20 -82.03
CA ALA A 35 -4.45 33.28 -83.50
C ALA A 35 -5.31 34.42 -84.08
N THR A 36 -6.43 34.72 -83.41
CA THR A 36 -7.40 35.72 -83.84
C THR A 36 -7.36 36.98 -82.98
N ALA A 37 -6.25 37.31 -82.33
CA ALA A 37 -6.16 38.55 -81.55
C ALA A 37 -6.37 39.80 -82.44
N PHE A 38 -6.93 40.88 -81.87
CA PHE A 38 -7.21 42.12 -82.62
C PHE A 38 -5.92 42.78 -83.11
N LYS A 39 -4.97 43.04 -82.20
CA LYS A 39 -3.64 43.56 -82.55
C LYS A 39 -2.78 42.45 -83.17
N PRO A 40 -2.10 42.67 -84.31
CA PRO A 40 -1.21 41.68 -84.93
C PRO A 40 -0.10 41.17 -84.00
N GLU A 41 0.42 42.04 -83.13
CA GLU A 41 1.48 41.73 -82.14
C GLU A 41 1.07 40.65 -81.12
N ASN A 42 -0.23 40.47 -80.89
CA ASN A 42 -0.77 39.49 -79.94
C ASN A 42 -1.14 38.15 -80.61
N ARG A 43 -0.75 37.95 -81.88
CA ARG A 43 -0.92 36.69 -82.61
C ARG A 43 0.38 35.90 -82.64
N TYR A 44 0.30 34.65 -83.04
CA TYR A 44 1.50 33.86 -83.35
C TYR A 44 2.38 34.60 -84.38
N ALA A 45 3.69 34.62 -84.12
CA ALA A 45 4.66 35.30 -84.98
C ALA A 45 4.69 34.73 -86.40
N ASP A 46 4.44 33.43 -86.55
CA ASP A 46 4.34 32.73 -87.82
C ASP A 46 3.37 31.54 -87.76
N VAL A 47 3.14 30.92 -88.92
CA VAL A 47 2.31 29.72 -89.05
C VAL A 47 2.94 28.51 -88.33
N ALA A 48 4.27 28.46 -88.19
CA ALA A 48 4.96 27.36 -87.54
C ALA A 48 4.68 27.33 -86.03
N ALA A 49 4.60 28.50 -85.37
CA ALA A 49 4.24 28.66 -83.98
C ALA A 49 2.78 28.26 -83.72
N LEU A 50 1.84 28.66 -84.60
CA LEU A 50 0.45 28.20 -84.55
C LEU A 50 0.36 26.67 -84.72
N ALA A 51 1.07 26.11 -85.71
CA ALA A 51 1.08 24.68 -85.96
C ALA A 51 1.69 23.89 -84.78
N ALA A 52 2.71 24.45 -84.12
CA ALA A 52 3.31 23.87 -82.93
C ALA A 52 2.30 23.81 -81.77
N ASP A 53 1.50 24.85 -81.55
CA ASP A 53 0.47 24.88 -80.51
C ASP A 53 -0.71 23.95 -80.82
N ILE A 54 -1.13 23.85 -82.08
CA ILE A 54 -2.13 22.86 -82.50
C ILE A 54 -1.60 21.44 -82.27
N ARG A 55 -0.33 21.16 -82.62
CA ARG A 55 0.29 19.86 -82.35
C ARG A 55 0.43 19.58 -80.85
N ARG A 56 0.65 20.60 -80.01
CA ARG A 56 0.66 20.47 -78.54
C ARG A 56 -0.74 20.10 -78.04
N TYR A 57 -1.77 20.83 -78.47
CA TYR A 57 -3.17 20.53 -78.17
C TYR A 57 -3.58 19.10 -78.57
N LEU A 58 -3.27 18.68 -79.80
CA LEU A 58 -3.58 17.33 -80.29
C LEU A 58 -2.85 16.22 -79.52
N ARG A 59 -1.65 16.51 -78.98
CA ARG A 59 -0.89 15.60 -78.10
C ARG A 59 -1.28 15.73 -76.62
N GLY A 60 -2.25 16.57 -76.30
CA GLY A 60 -2.63 16.89 -74.92
C GLY A 60 -1.50 17.53 -74.11
N GLU A 61 -0.55 18.21 -74.74
CA GLU A 61 0.50 19.01 -74.09
C GLU A 61 0.00 20.44 -73.80
N ALA A 62 0.59 21.11 -72.81
CA ALA A 62 0.30 22.52 -72.54
C ALA A 62 0.55 23.38 -73.80
N VAL A 63 -0.45 24.15 -74.21
CA VAL A 63 -0.36 25.12 -75.31
C VAL A 63 0.28 26.42 -74.80
N GLN A 64 1.10 27.07 -75.62
CA GLN A 64 1.74 28.35 -75.28
C GLN A 64 0.70 29.46 -75.10
N ALA A 65 -0.41 29.40 -75.83
CA ALA A 65 -1.54 30.31 -75.66
C ALA A 65 -2.21 30.24 -74.28
N GLN A 66 -1.99 29.16 -73.51
CA GLN A 66 -2.50 29.00 -72.14
C GLN A 66 -1.59 28.06 -71.33
N PRO A 67 -0.57 28.60 -70.62
CA PRO A 67 0.31 27.80 -69.77
C PRO A 67 -0.48 27.06 -68.67
N ASP A 68 -0.11 25.81 -68.40
CA ASP A 68 -0.76 24.99 -67.37
C ASP A 68 -0.60 25.56 -65.97
N ALA A 69 -1.71 25.60 -65.23
CA ALA A 69 -1.64 25.68 -63.77
C ALA A 69 -1.03 24.38 -63.19
N LEU A 70 -0.36 24.47 -62.04
CA LEU A 70 0.32 23.32 -61.39
C LEU A 70 -0.55 22.06 -61.27
N VAL A 71 -1.86 22.23 -61.04
CA VAL A 71 -2.85 21.16 -60.94
C VAL A 71 -3.11 20.47 -62.29
N GLN A 72 -3.22 21.22 -63.39
CA GLN A 72 -3.46 20.68 -64.73
C GLN A 72 -2.24 19.88 -65.23
N ARG A 73 -1.03 20.36 -64.90
CA ARG A 73 0.22 19.66 -65.18
C ARG A 73 0.31 18.33 -64.42
N ALA A 74 -0.10 18.31 -63.15
CA ALA A 74 -0.16 17.10 -62.35
C ALA A 74 -1.20 16.09 -62.90
N GLN A 75 -2.38 16.56 -63.30
CA GLN A 75 -3.41 15.70 -63.92
C GLN A 75 -2.92 15.06 -65.23
N ARG A 76 -2.30 15.84 -66.13
CA ARG A 76 -1.72 15.30 -67.37
C ARG A 76 -0.60 14.30 -67.12
N TRP A 77 0.23 14.55 -66.11
CA TRP A 77 1.28 13.63 -65.71
C TRP A 77 0.71 12.30 -65.19
N ILE A 78 -0.34 12.34 -64.37
CA ILE A 78 -1.04 11.13 -63.88
C ILE A 78 -1.61 10.31 -65.05
N VAL A 79 -2.24 10.96 -66.03
CA VAL A 79 -2.79 10.28 -67.21
C VAL A 79 -1.69 9.64 -68.06
N ARG A 80 -0.54 10.29 -68.23
CA ARG A 80 0.60 9.77 -69.00
C ARG A 80 1.38 8.68 -68.27
N HIS A 81 1.42 8.72 -66.94
CA HIS A 81 2.23 7.82 -66.11
C HIS A 81 1.37 7.04 -65.10
N ARG A 82 0.25 6.46 -65.56
CA ARG A 82 -0.72 5.72 -64.72
C ARG A 82 -0.09 4.70 -63.76
N GLN A 83 0.93 3.96 -64.21
CA GLN A 83 1.62 2.96 -63.38
C GLN A 83 2.45 3.62 -62.27
N ALA A 84 3.16 4.70 -62.59
CA ALA A 84 3.93 5.45 -61.59
C ALA A 84 3.02 6.14 -60.57
N ALA A 85 1.88 6.68 -61.01
CA ALA A 85 0.88 7.29 -60.13
C ALA A 85 0.25 6.26 -59.17
N LEU A 86 -0.07 5.06 -59.66
CA LEU A 86 -0.57 3.96 -58.82
C LEU A 86 0.49 3.49 -57.80
N ASN A 87 1.74 3.33 -58.22
CA ASN A 87 2.83 2.95 -57.32
C ASN A 87 3.07 4.02 -56.24
N ALA A 88 3.00 5.31 -56.61
CA ALA A 88 3.12 6.41 -55.66
C ALA A 88 1.96 6.42 -54.65
N ALA A 89 0.72 6.23 -55.11
CA ALA A 89 -0.44 6.13 -54.23
C ALA A 89 -0.32 4.93 -53.28
N PHE A 90 0.09 3.76 -53.79
CA PHE A 90 0.33 2.58 -52.96
C PHE A 90 1.45 2.81 -51.94
N GLY A 91 2.54 3.47 -52.35
CA GLY A 91 3.63 3.85 -51.47
C GLY A 91 3.18 4.76 -50.33
N ILE A 92 2.32 5.75 -50.61
CA ILE A 92 1.74 6.63 -49.58
C ILE A 92 0.87 5.83 -48.61
N VAL A 93 0.00 4.95 -49.11
CA VAL A 93 -0.88 4.12 -48.26
C VAL A 93 -0.06 3.15 -47.41
N ALA A 94 0.96 2.51 -47.99
CA ALA A 94 1.85 1.61 -47.26
C ALA A 94 2.65 2.36 -46.19
N ALA A 95 3.18 3.54 -46.50
CA ALA A 95 3.88 4.39 -45.53
C ALA A 95 2.94 4.83 -44.40
N ALA A 96 1.70 5.22 -44.72
CA ALA A 96 0.69 5.57 -43.72
C ALA A 96 0.33 4.36 -42.83
N ALA A 97 0.17 3.17 -43.41
CA ALA A 97 -0.12 1.94 -42.65
C ALA A 97 1.02 1.59 -41.69
N VAL A 98 2.28 1.73 -42.12
CA VAL A 98 3.46 1.53 -41.27
C VAL A 98 3.50 2.58 -40.14
N ALA A 99 3.26 3.86 -40.45
CA ALA A 99 3.23 4.92 -39.46
C ALA A 99 2.14 4.71 -38.40
N ILE A 100 0.92 4.36 -38.83
CA ILE A 100 -0.21 4.06 -37.94
C ILE A 100 0.09 2.82 -37.10
N GLY A 101 0.60 1.74 -37.72
CA GLY A 101 0.97 0.52 -37.01
C GLY A 101 2.04 0.77 -35.95
N GLY A 102 3.05 1.61 -36.27
CA GLY A 102 4.08 2.03 -35.32
C GLY A 102 3.51 2.84 -34.14
N LEU A 103 2.60 3.79 -34.41
CA LEU A 103 1.93 4.57 -33.36
C LEU A 103 1.05 3.70 -32.45
N LEU A 104 0.29 2.77 -33.03
CA LEU A 104 -0.53 1.82 -32.28
C LEU A 104 0.32 0.90 -31.39
N TRP A 105 1.45 0.41 -31.92
CA TRP A 105 2.38 -0.42 -31.16
C TRP A 105 3.03 0.34 -29.98
N LEU A 106 3.43 1.60 -30.20
CA LEU A 106 3.95 2.47 -29.14
C LEU A 106 2.90 2.73 -28.05
N ASN A 107 1.66 3.05 -28.44
CA ASN A 107 0.56 3.26 -27.50
C ASN A 107 0.23 1.99 -26.71
N GLN A 108 0.17 0.82 -27.36
CA GLN A 108 -0.08 -0.46 -26.69
C GLN A 108 0.96 -0.74 -25.60
N ARG A 109 2.25 -0.47 -25.86
CA ARG A 109 3.30 -0.63 -24.86
C ARG A 109 3.15 0.30 -23.66
N GLN A 110 2.69 1.52 -23.87
CA GLN A 110 2.41 2.45 -22.76
C GLN A 110 1.23 1.95 -21.91
N PHE A 111 0.13 1.53 -22.55
CA PHE A 111 -1.01 0.97 -21.84
C PHE A 111 -0.67 -0.31 -21.07
N GLU A 112 0.16 -1.19 -21.63
CA GLU A 112 0.61 -2.40 -20.93
C GLU A 112 1.46 -2.06 -19.69
N ALA A 113 2.35 -1.08 -19.80
CA ALA A 113 3.17 -0.62 -18.69
C ALA A 113 2.34 0.03 -17.57
N GLU A 114 1.35 0.87 -17.94
CA GLU A 114 0.42 1.49 -16.99
C GLU A 114 -0.43 0.45 -16.27
N ARG A 115 -1.00 -0.52 -17.01
CA ARG A 115 -1.79 -1.61 -16.41
C ARG A 115 -0.98 -2.47 -15.47
N LEU A 116 0.24 -2.82 -15.83
CA LEU A 116 1.12 -3.58 -14.95
C LEU A 116 1.44 -2.78 -13.69
N ARG A 117 1.67 -1.47 -13.81
CA ARG A 117 1.90 -0.60 -12.66
C ARG A 117 0.69 -0.54 -11.73
N GLU A 118 -0.51 -0.34 -12.29
CA GLU A 118 -1.78 -0.32 -11.55
C GLU A 118 -2.05 -1.67 -10.85
N GLN A 119 -1.85 -2.79 -11.55
CA GLN A 119 -1.99 -4.13 -10.98
C GLN A 119 -1.04 -4.35 -9.80
N ARG A 120 0.21 -3.86 -9.88
CA ARG A 120 1.17 -3.97 -8.77
C ARG A 120 0.81 -3.08 -7.59
N LEU A 121 0.27 -1.89 -7.82
CA LEU A 121 -0.25 -1.03 -6.75
C LEU A 121 -1.44 -1.68 -6.04
N LEU A 122 -2.37 -2.27 -6.80
CA LEU A 122 -3.52 -2.98 -6.24
C LEU A 122 -3.09 -4.24 -5.47
N ALA A 123 -2.16 -5.03 -6.02
CA ALA A 123 -1.60 -6.19 -5.34
C ALA A 123 -0.92 -5.80 -4.02
N PHE A 124 -0.11 -4.75 -4.03
CA PHE A 124 0.53 -4.22 -2.83
C PHE A 124 -0.50 -3.73 -1.79
N SER A 125 -1.51 -2.98 -2.22
CA SER A 125 -2.59 -2.53 -1.32
C SER A 125 -3.35 -3.71 -0.72
N SER A 126 -3.61 -4.76 -1.51
CA SER A 126 -4.28 -5.98 -1.06
C SER A 126 -3.46 -6.73 -0.03
N GLU A 127 -2.15 -6.89 -0.26
CA GLU A 127 -1.24 -7.54 0.69
C GLU A 127 -1.20 -6.80 2.03
N VAL A 128 -1.12 -5.47 2.01
CA VAL A 128 -1.13 -4.65 3.23
C VAL A 128 -2.46 -4.73 3.96
N SER A 129 -3.58 -4.80 3.21
CA SER A 129 -4.91 -5.00 3.79
C SER A 129 -5.01 -6.37 4.46
N ASP A 130 -4.52 -7.43 3.81
CA ASP A 130 -4.47 -8.79 4.38
C ASP A 130 -3.64 -8.84 5.67
N ILE A 131 -2.48 -8.18 5.70
CA ILE A 131 -1.66 -8.08 6.92
C ILE A 131 -2.42 -7.29 7.99
N GLY A 132 -3.08 -6.19 7.62
CA GLY A 132 -3.91 -5.36 8.50
C GLY A 132 -5.03 -6.15 9.16
N ASP A 133 -5.76 -6.95 8.39
CA ASP A 133 -6.82 -7.82 8.86
C ASP A 133 -6.29 -8.89 9.84
N GLN A 134 -5.13 -9.48 9.55
CA GLN A 134 -4.50 -10.42 10.48
C GLN A 134 -4.06 -9.74 11.78
N VAL A 135 -3.47 -8.55 11.69
CA VAL A 135 -3.12 -7.73 12.87
C VAL A 135 -4.38 -7.48 13.71
N GLN A 136 -5.46 -7.03 13.08
CA GLN A 136 -6.74 -6.78 13.75
C GLN A 136 -7.27 -8.02 14.46
N LEU A 137 -7.34 -9.15 13.76
CA LEU A 137 -7.83 -10.41 14.32
C LEU A 137 -6.98 -10.87 15.51
N ARG A 138 -5.65 -10.73 15.45
CA ARG A 138 -4.75 -11.14 16.54
C ARG A 138 -4.90 -10.27 17.78
N PHE A 139 -5.08 -8.95 17.61
CA PHE A 139 -5.40 -8.06 18.72
C PHE A 139 -6.74 -8.43 19.37
N LEU A 140 -7.81 -8.64 18.58
CA LEU A 140 -9.13 -9.05 19.09
C LEU A 140 -9.09 -10.41 19.80
N GLN A 141 -8.36 -11.39 19.26
CA GLN A 141 -8.19 -12.70 19.89
C GLN A 141 -7.45 -12.61 21.23
N THR A 142 -6.43 -11.77 21.30
CA THR A 142 -5.67 -11.53 22.53
C THR A 142 -6.55 -10.83 23.57
N GLU A 143 -7.29 -9.79 23.17
CA GLU A 143 -8.27 -9.12 24.01
C GLU A 143 -9.31 -10.08 24.58
N GLY A 144 -9.92 -10.90 23.73
CA GLY A 144 -10.87 -11.92 24.15
C GLY A 144 -10.27 -12.94 25.14
N ALA A 145 -9.03 -13.38 24.90
CA ALA A 145 -8.34 -14.32 25.79
C ALA A 145 -8.05 -13.70 27.18
N ILE A 146 -7.57 -12.46 27.21
CA ILE A 146 -7.28 -11.76 28.47
C ILE A 146 -8.57 -11.40 29.21
N LYS A 147 -9.64 -11.04 28.50
CA LYS A 147 -10.95 -10.84 29.10
C LYS A 147 -11.49 -12.13 29.73
N ASN A 148 -11.41 -13.26 29.01
CA ASN A 148 -11.83 -14.56 29.55
C ASN A 148 -11.00 -14.97 30.78
N LEU A 149 -9.70 -14.66 30.78
CA LEU A 149 -8.85 -14.84 31.95
C LEU A 149 -9.30 -13.94 33.12
N ALA A 150 -9.60 -12.67 32.86
CA ALA A 150 -10.09 -11.75 33.87
C ALA A 150 -11.40 -12.24 34.50
N ASP A 151 -12.37 -12.65 33.68
CA ASP A 151 -13.64 -13.21 34.16
C ASP A 151 -13.41 -14.48 35.01
N SER A 152 -12.47 -15.35 34.60
CA SER A 152 -12.11 -16.56 35.34
C SER A 152 -11.42 -16.25 36.68
N VAL A 153 -10.53 -15.26 36.69
CA VAL A 153 -9.85 -14.78 37.91
C VAL A 153 -10.88 -14.22 38.89
N ALA A 154 -11.80 -13.36 38.44
CA ALA A 154 -12.85 -12.81 39.28
C ALA A 154 -13.73 -13.91 39.89
N GLN A 155 -14.13 -14.90 39.07
CA GLN A 155 -14.96 -16.02 39.53
C GLN A 155 -14.25 -16.89 40.58
N ILE A 156 -12.98 -17.24 40.36
CA ILE A 156 -12.20 -18.09 41.27
C ILE A 156 -11.85 -17.35 42.57
N LEU A 157 -11.62 -16.04 42.53
CA LEU A 157 -11.38 -15.27 43.75
C LEU A 157 -12.57 -15.31 44.71
N VAL A 158 -13.78 -15.17 44.16
CA VAL A 158 -15.02 -15.11 44.95
C VAL A 158 -15.51 -16.49 45.35
N ASN A 159 -15.54 -17.43 44.40
CA ASN A 159 -16.22 -18.72 44.55
C ASN A 159 -15.28 -19.95 44.53
N GLY A 160 -13.99 -19.75 44.24
CA GLY A 160 -13.03 -20.84 44.09
C GLY A 160 -12.58 -21.44 45.43
N GLN A 161 -12.24 -22.72 45.40
CA GLN A 161 -11.57 -23.42 46.50
C GLN A 161 -10.04 -23.27 46.38
N GLU A 162 -9.33 -23.38 47.50
CA GLU A 162 -7.86 -23.40 47.49
C GLU A 162 -7.33 -24.62 46.74
N SER A 163 -6.47 -24.39 45.76
CA SER A 163 -5.79 -25.45 45.01
C SER A 163 -4.60 -26.01 45.79
N THR A 164 -4.29 -27.29 45.56
CA THR A 164 -3.05 -27.94 45.99
C THR A 164 -1.90 -27.72 44.99
N GLN A 165 -2.16 -27.02 43.88
CA GLN A 165 -1.16 -26.70 42.87
C GLN A 165 -0.03 -25.87 43.49
N ARG A 166 1.20 -26.27 43.19
CA ARG A 166 2.40 -25.59 43.67
C ARG A 166 2.44 -24.16 43.12
N PHE A 167 2.96 -23.24 43.91
CA PHE A 167 3.27 -21.88 43.48
C PHE A 167 4.62 -21.45 44.07
N PHE A 168 5.18 -20.36 43.57
CA PHE A 168 6.47 -19.83 43.96
C PHE A 168 6.35 -18.32 44.20
N LEU A 169 6.86 -17.86 45.32
CA LEU A 169 6.99 -16.43 45.63
C LEU A 169 8.28 -15.87 45.01
N LEU A 170 8.38 -14.55 44.92
CA LEU A 170 9.60 -13.87 44.44
C LEU A 170 10.86 -14.29 45.21
N ASP A 171 10.75 -14.49 46.52
CA ASP A 171 11.87 -14.98 47.35
C ASP A 171 12.28 -16.41 46.98
N ASP A 172 11.35 -17.26 46.54
CA ASP A 172 11.68 -18.62 46.08
C ASP A 172 12.46 -18.57 44.76
N PHE A 173 12.13 -17.65 43.84
CA PHE A 173 12.87 -17.46 42.58
C PHE A 173 14.32 -17.00 42.81
N ARG A 174 14.55 -16.24 43.88
CA ARG A 174 15.87 -15.71 44.25
C ARG A 174 16.71 -16.70 45.06
N ASP A 175 16.10 -17.75 45.60
CA ASP A 175 16.76 -18.79 46.38
C ASP A 175 17.04 -20.03 45.51
N PRO A 176 18.32 -20.36 45.22
CA PRO A 176 18.67 -21.51 44.39
C PRO A 176 18.09 -22.86 44.87
N ALA A 177 17.81 -23.02 46.17
CA ALA A 177 17.27 -24.26 46.72
C ALA A 177 15.74 -24.38 46.57
N ARG A 178 15.04 -23.25 46.40
CA ARG A 178 13.57 -23.18 46.31
C ARG A 178 13.06 -22.76 44.93
N ALA A 179 13.96 -22.34 44.04
CA ALA A 179 13.62 -21.86 42.71
C ALA A 179 12.82 -22.89 41.88
N PRO A 180 11.98 -22.41 40.93
CA PRO A 180 11.34 -23.28 39.96
C PRO A 180 12.37 -24.12 39.18
N PRO A 181 12.03 -25.38 38.83
CA PRO A 181 12.99 -26.29 38.19
C PRO A 181 13.39 -25.88 36.76
N ASP A 182 12.61 -25.03 36.11
CA ASP A 182 12.83 -24.54 34.74
C ASP A 182 13.38 -23.11 34.69
N LEU A 183 13.80 -22.55 35.84
CA LEU A 183 14.33 -21.19 35.92
C LEU A 183 15.66 -21.09 35.16
N THR A 184 15.67 -20.32 34.07
CA THR A 184 16.81 -20.21 33.15
C THR A 184 17.07 -18.76 32.75
N PRO A 185 18.28 -18.38 32.31
CA PRO A 185 18.55 -17.03 31.81
C PRO A 185 17.59 -16.64 30.68
N SER A 186 17.04 -15.43 30.76
CA SER A 186 16.12 -14.91 29.74
C SER A 186 16.88 -14.39 28.52
N ALA A 187 16.33 -14.60 27.32
CA ALA A 187 16.85 -14.00 26.09
C ALA A 187 16.29 -12.59 25.84
N SER A 188 15.12 -12.28 26.42
CA SER A 188 14.37 -11.04 26.16
C SER A 188 14.64 -9.91 27.16
N ARG A 189 15.16 -10.21 28.36
CA ARG A 189 15.37 -9.23 29.44
C ARG A 189 16.48 -9.67 30.41
N PRO A 190 17.07 -8.75 31.19
CA PRO A 190 17.98 -9.12 32.27
C PRO A 190 17.32 -10.01 33.32
N GLY A 191 18.05 -11.00 33.84
CA GLY A 191 17.59 -11.93 34.87
C GLY A 191 17.24 -13.32 34.33
N ARG A 192 16.52 -14.10 35.15
CA ARG A 192 16.09 -15.46 34.84
C ARG A 192 14.57 -15.56 34.78
N ILE A 193 14.09 -16.44 33.90
CA ILE A 193 12.67 -16.62 33.61
C ILE A 193 12.27 -18.09 33.75
N SER A 194 11.03 -18.32 34.18
CA SER A 194 10.35 -19.62 34.23
C SER A 194 9.13 -19.57 33.32
N VAL A 195 9.11 -20.43 32.30
CA VAL A 195 8.00 -20.57 31.34
C VAL A 195 6.97 -21.61 31.80
N GLY A 196 7.26 -22.31 32.91
CA GLY A 196 6.37 -23.25 33.58
C GLY A 196 5.58 -22.61 34.71
N TRP A 197 6.14 -21.63 35.42
CA TRP A 197 5.58 -21.13 36.68
C TRP A 197 5.48 -19.61 36.72
N PRO A 198 4.35 -19.05 37.19
CA PRO A 198 4.27 -17.63 37.53
C PRO A 198 5.09 -17.34 38.79
N VAL A 199 5.59 -16.10 38.87
CA VAL A 199 6.13 -15.54 40.12
C VAL A 199 5.02 -14.78 40.85
N TRP A 200 4.88 -15.03 42.15
CA TRP A 200 3.93 -14.33 43.01
C TRP A 200 4.63 -13.34 43.93
N ILE A 201 4.05 -12.15 44.08
CA ILE A 201 4.55 -11.07 44.93
C ILE A 201 3.45 -10.72 45.92
N VAL A 202 3.82 -10.69 47.21
CA VAL A 202 2.96 -10.27 48.30
C VAL A 202 3.55 -8.97 48.86
N PRO A 203 2.87 -7.83 48.72
CA PRO A 203 3.40 -6.56 49.23
C PRO A 203 3.54 -6.56 50.75
N ASP A 204 4.52 -5.81 51.23
CA ASP A 204 4.70 -5.54 52.66
C ASP A 204 3.44 -4.89 53.25
N GLY A 205 3.08 -5.31 54.46
CA GLY A 205 1.87 -4.84 55.14
C GLY A 205 0.57 -5.55 54.73
N THR A 206 0.60 -6.47 53.77
CA THR A 206 -0.54 -7.33 53.43
C THR A 206 -0.65 -8.48 54.45
N ASP A 207 -1.86 -8.87 54.85
CA ASP A 207 -2.07 -10.09 55.63
C ASP A 207 -1.61 -11.31 54.82
N ARG A 208 -0.47 -11.89 55.23
CA ARG A 208 0.16 -13.02 54.54
C ARG A 208 -0.76 -14.24 54.50
N GLY A 209 -1.58 -14.48 55.52
CA GLY A 209 -2.52 -15.60 55.53
C GLY A 209 -3.57 -15.46 54.44
N ALA A 210 -4.21 -14.29 54.39
CA ALA A 210 -5.20 -13.95 53.36
C ALA A 210 -4.60 -13.96 51.94
N ALA A 211 -3.40 -13.39 51.77
CA ALA A 211 -2.68 -13.36 50.50
C ALA A 211 -2.37 -14.77 49.99
N LEU A 212 -1.86 -15.66 50.85
CA LEU A 212 -1.57 -17.04 50.47
C LEU A 212 -2.85 -17.83 50.10
N ALA A 213 -3.97 -17.57 50.77
CA ALA A 213 -5.26 -18.17 50.41
C ALA A 213 -5.74 -17.73 49.01
N GLN A 214 -5.60 -16.43 48.68
CA GLN A 214 -5.89 -15.92 47.34
C GLN A 214 -4.98 -16.56 46.27
N ILE A 215 -3.67 -16.62 46.54
CA ILE A 215 -2.68 -17.24 45.64
C ILE A 215 -3.03 -18.70 45.38
N ARG A 216 -3.39 -19.48 46.42
CA ARG A 216 -3.78 -20.89 46.25
C ARG A 216 -5.02 -21.08 45.39
N ARG A 217 -6.03 -20.20 45.49
CA ARG A 217 -7.19 -20.26 44.60
C ARG A 217 -6.77 -19.99 43.15
N LEU A 218 -6.00 -18.93 42.94
CA LEU A 218 -5.57 -18.52 41.60
C LEU A 218 -4.53 -19.44 40.96
N ALA A 219 -3.79 -20.22 41.76
CA ALA A 219 -2.83 -21.21 41.26
C ALA A 219 -3.50 -22.23 40.33
N ALA A 220 -4.81 -22.51 40.50
CA ALA A 220 -5.60 -23.36 39.61
C ALA A 220 -5.68 -22.85 38.16
N LEU A 221 -5.43 -21.56 37.91
CA LEU A 221 -5.44 -20.96 36.57
C LEU A 221 -4.09 -21.05 35.84
N GLN A 222 -3.06 -21.61 36.46
CA GLN A 222 -1.72 -21.63 35.89
C GLN A 222 -1.69 -22.24 34.48
N ASP A 223 -2.35 -23.38 34.25
CA ASP A 223 -2.34 -24.01 32.92
C ASP A 223 -3.13 -23.21 31.88
N PHE A 224 -4.17 -22.48 32.31
CA PHE A 224 -4.90 -21.59 31.43
C PHE A 224 -4.04 -20.40 31.00
N ILE A 225 -3.34 -19.76 31.95
CA ILE A 225 -2.39 -18.67 31.68
C ILE A 225 -1.28 -19.13 30.75
N ARG A 226 -0.70 -20.32 31.00
CA ARG A 226 0.32 -20.94 30.15
C ARG A 226 -0.18 -21.15 28.73
N THR A 227 -1.42 -21.60 28.56
CA THR A 227 -2.02 -21.84 27.24
C THR A 227 -2.18 -20.54 26.46
N ILE A 228 -2.66 -19.46 27.10
CA ILE A 228 -2.79 -18.14 26.46
C ILE A 228 -1.40 -17.65 25.99
N TYR A 229 -0.40 -17.72 26.87
CA TYR A 229 0.96 -17.28 26.54
C TYR A 229 1.60 -18.13 25.44
N ALA A 230 1.51 -19.47 25.54
CA ALA A 230 2.08 -20.39 24.57
C ALA A 230 1.51 -20.20 23.15
N ARG A 231 0.20 -19.91 23.04
CA ARG A 231 -0.41 -19.56 21.75
C ARG A 231 0.20 -18.28 21.17
N SER A 232 0.41 -17.25 21.98
CA SER A 232 1.07 -16.03 21.51
C SER A 232 2.52 -16.30 21.07
N ALA A 233 3.29 -17.07 21.83
CA ALA A 233 4.68 -17.42 21.51
C ALA A 233 4.79 -18.21 20.19
N HIS A 234 3.89 -19.16 19.96
CA HIS A 234 3.87 -19.96 18.72
C HIS A 234 3.60 -19.16 17.46
N MET A 235 3.05 -17.95 17.57
CA MET A 235 2.90 -17.07 16.43
C MET A 235 4.26 -16.70 15.81
N VAL A 236 5.27 -16.48 16.67
CA VAL A 236 6.65 -16.15 16.26
C VAL A 236 7.37 -17.41 15.79
N GLU A 237 7.23 -18.51 16.53
CA GLU A 237 7.93 -19.77 16.21
C GLU A 237 7.35 -20.48 14.96
N GLY A 238 6.05 -20.32 14.70
CA GLY A 238 5.29 -20.98 13.63
C GLY A 238 5.10 -20.15 12.36
N GLY A 239 5.68 -18.95 12.27
CA GLY A 239 5.57 -18.08 11.10
C GLY A 239 4.12 -17.66 10.78
N GLY A 240 3.34 -17.29 11.80
CA GLY A 240 1.98 -16.75 11.60
C GLY A 240 0.89 -17.76 11.19
N ARG A 241 1.14 -19.07 11.23
CA ARG A 241 0.12 -20.12 10.96
C ARG A 241 -1.01 -20.13 12.00
N ASP A 242 -2.16 -20.70 11.62
CA ASP A 242 -3.39 -20.70 12.42
C ASP A 242 -3.19 -21.27 13.84
N LEU A 243 -3.37 -20.38 14.82
CA LEU A 243 -3.20 -20.62 16.25
C LEU A 243 -4.19 -21.66 16.83
N TYR A 244 -5.23 -22.02 16.06
CA TYR A 244 -6.29 -22.95 16.47
C TYR A 244 -6.26 -24.30 15.75
N ALA A 245 -5.22 -24.59 14.94
CA ALA A 245 -5.09 -25.83 14.18
C ALA A 245 -4.79 -27.11 15.01
N GLY A 246 -5.17 -27.12 16.30
CA GLY A 246 -5.24 -28.35 17.11
C GLY A 246 -3.95 -28.84 17.80
N VAL A 247 -2.87 -28.04 17.78
CA VAL A 247 -1.61 -28.40 18.49
C VAL A 247 -1.50 -27.61 19.79
N THR A 248 -1.34 -28.30 20.93
CA THR A 248 -0.95 -27.64 22.18
C THR A 248 0.49 -27.14 22.04
N PRO A 249 0.70 -25.81 22.05
CA PRO A 249 2.01 -25.25 21.78
C PRO A 249 3.00 -25.58 22.91
N THR A 250 4.15 -26.17 22.58
CA THR A 250 5.26 -26.36 23.53
C THR A 250 6.13 -25.11 23.54
N LEU A 251 6.27 -24.44 24.69
CA LEU A 251 7.12 -23.27 24.85
C LEU A 251 8.59 -23.67 24.72
N ARG A 252 9.28 -23.16 23.69
CA ARG A 252 10.72 -23.40 23.46
C ARG A 252 11.59 -22.21 23.81
N SER A 253 11.01 -21.02 23.85
CA SER A 253 11.68 -19.76 24.18
C SER A 253 10.76 -18.83 24.98
N ASP A 254 11.35 -17.78 25.58
CA ASP A 254 10.61 -16.68 26.21
C ASP A 254 10.26 -15.56 25.22
N THR A 255 10.49 -15.76 23.91
CA THR A 255 10.18 -14.75 22.89
C THR A 255 8.72 -14.87 22.47
N SER A 256 7.93 -13.85 22.81
CA SER A 256 6.49 -13.84 22.56
C SER A 256 6.01 -12.39 22.32
N PRO A 257 5.05 -12.15 21.43
CA PRO A 257 4.37 -10.86 21.32
C PRO A 257 3.63 -10.49 22.61
N LEU A 258 3.20 -11.49 23.38
CA LEU A 258 2.76 -11.30 24.75
C LEU A 258 3.99 -11.44 25.66
N GLY A 259 4.56 -10.33 26.14
CA GLY A 259 5.76 -10.32 26.98
C GLY A 259 5.49 -10.74 28.43
N ALA A 260 4.27 -10.54 28.92
CA ALA A 260 3.78 -11.14 30.17
C ALA A 260 2.25 -11.07 30.29
N ILE A 261 1.71 -11.95 31.12
CA ILE A 261 0.38 -11.87 31.71
C ILE A 261 0.56 -11.54 33.19
N LEU A 262 -0.15 -10.51 33.64
CA LEU A 262 -0.09 -9.94 34.97
C LEU A 262 -1.47 -10.07 35.62
N ILE A 263 -1.51 -10.45 36.89
CA ILE A 263 -2.72 -10.42 37.71
C ILE A 263 -2.36 -9.60 38.93
N ALA A 264 -3.07 -8.52 39.22
CA ALA A 264 -2.89 -7.78 40.47
C ALA A 264 -4.23 -7.54 41.17
N LEU A 265 -4.27 -7.89 42.44
CA LEU A 265 -5.45 -7.71 43.29
C LEU A 265 -5.44 -6.31 43.93
N ARG A 266 -6.58 -5.89 44.46
CA ARG A 266 -6.75 -4.58 45.13
C ARG A 266 -5.85 -4.38 46.36
N ASP A 267 -5.48 -5.48 47.02
CA ASP A 267 -4.53 -5.49 48.15
C ASP A 267 -3.07 -5.49 47.69
N GLY A 268 -2.82 -5.63 46.38
CA GLY A 268 -1.49 -5.57 45.76
C GLY A 268 -0.83 -6.93 45.54
N VAL A 269 -1.47 -8.04 45.96
CA VAL A 269 -0.99 -9.39 45.60
C VAL A 269 -0.92 -9.49 44.08
N THR A 270 0.26 -9.87 43.56
CA THR A 270 0.52 -9.88 42.12
C THR A 270 1.04 -11.23 41.65
N ALA A 271 0.58 -11.67 40.48
CA ALA A 271 1.18 -12.74 39.69
C ALA A 271 1.78 -12.15 38.41
N ARG A 272 2.96 -12.64 38.03
CA ARG A 272 3.52 -12.42 36.70
C ARG A 272 3.83 -13.76 36.06
N PHE A 273 3.34 -13.95 34.83
CA PHE A 273 3.69 -15.08 33.98
C PHE A 273 4.23 -14.58 32.63
N PRO A 274 5.33 -15.12 32.09
CA PRO A 274 6.23 -16.09 32.70
C PRO A 274 6.85 -15.52 33.97
N GLY A 275 7.20 -16.40 34.92
CA GLY A 275 7.80 -15.97 36.17
C GLY A 275 9.18 -15.36 35.93
N TRP A 276 9.51 -14.24 36.57
CA TRP A 276 10.76 -13.51 36.38
C TRP A 276 11.34 -13.09 37.73
N ASP A 277 12.64 -13.33 37.94
CA ASP A 277 13.29 -13.07 39.23
C ASP A 277 13.76 -11.61 39.42
N GLY A 278 13.67 -10.79 38.37
CA GLY A 278 14.13 -9.40 38.35
C GLY A 278 13.10 -8.36 38.77
N GLU A 279 11.89 -8.74 39.19
CA GLU A 279 10.93 -7.78 39.77
C GLU A 279 11.52 -7.11 41.02
N PRO A 280 11.39 -5.80 41.24
CA PRO A 280 11.86 -5.12 42.46
C PRO A 280 11.24 -5.71 43.73
N GLY A 281 11.96 -5.67 44.85
CA GLY A 281 11.45 -6.17 46.13
C GLY A 281 10.28 -5.35 46.68
N ASP A 282 10.24 -4.06 46.37
CA ASP A 282 9.22 -3.07 46.75
C ASP A 282 8.16 -2.87 45.64
N PHE A 283 8.03 -3.83 44.72
CA PHE A 283 7.10 -3.74 43.60
C PHE A 283 5.64 -3.64 44.09
N ASP A 284 4.97 -2.54 43.71
CA ASP A 284 3.52 -2.35 43.91
C ASP A 284 2.81 -2.19 42.56
N PRO A 285 1.92 -3.13 42.17
CA PRO A 285 1.21 -3.06 40.90
C PRO A 285 0.26 -1.85 40.83
N ARG A 286 -0.25 -1.35 41.96
CA ARG A 286 -1.34 -0.36 42.00
C ARG A 286 -0.92 1.01 41.50
N ASN A 287 0.39 1.25 41.47
CA ASN A 287 1.01 2.48 40.98
C ASN A 287 1.51 2.35 39.53
N ARG A 288 1.23 1.22 38.87
CA ARG A 288 1.73 0.95 37.51
C ARG A 288 0.74 1.41 36.45
N PRO A 289 1.22 1.92 35.29
CA PRO A 289 0.34 2.40 34.21
C PRO A 289 -0.72 1.38 33.78
N TRP A 290 -0.35 0.10 33.69
CA TRP A 290 -1.25 -0.99 33.31
C TRP A 290 -2.33 -1.31 34.35
N TYR A 291 -2.15 -0.92 35.61
CA TYR A 291 -3.17 -1.09 36.63
C TYR A 291 -4.13 0.10 36.63
N THR A 292 -3.59 1.31 36.61
CA THR A 292 -4.35 2.56 36.76
C THR A 292 -5.24 2.86 35.57
N ILE A 293 -4.82 2.49 34.36
CA ILE A 293 -5.64 2.56 33.13
C ILE A 293 -7.00 1.85 33.27
N ALA A 294 -7.03 0.68 33.91
CA ALA A 294 -8.22 -0.16 33.97
C ALA A 294 -9.03 0.01 35.27
N ARG A 295 -8.39 0.40 36.38
CA ARG A 295 -8.99 0.41 37.74
C ARG A 295 -10.39 1.02 37.80
N ASP A 296 -10.56 2.18 37.14
CA ASP A 296 -11.79 2.98 37.22
C ASP A 296 -12.62 2.88 35.91
N ARG A 297 -12.37 1.84 35.10
CA ARG A 297 -13.01 1.62 33.79
C ARG A 297 -13.84 0.34 33.76
N HIS A 298 -14.56 0.15 32.67
CA HIS A 298 -15.31 -1.07 32.38
C HIS A 298 -14.80 -1.69 31.07
N GLY A 299 -14.64 -3.01 31.07
CA GLY A 299 -14.16 -3.76 29.91
C GLY A 299 -12.66 -3.59 29.64
N PRO A 300 -12.15 -4.23 28.57
CA PRO A 300 -10.75 -4.17 28.19
C PRO A 300 -10.30 -2.75 27.83
N GLN A 301 -9.07 -2.40 28.19
CA GLN A 301 -8.44 -1.12 27.90
C GLN A 301 -7.06 -1.35 27.28
N TRP A 302 -6.87 -0.88 26.04
CA TRP A 302 -5.54 -0.74 25.45
C TRP A 302 -4.94 0.59 25.88
N GLY A 303 -3.76 0.54 26.47
CA GLY A 303 -3.02 1.74 26.88
C GLY A 303 -1.91 2.12 25.94
N ASP A 304 -1.18 3.16 26.31
CA ASP A 304 -0.08 3.67 25.51
C ASP A 304 1.18 2.81 25.71
N PRO A 305 2.04 2.65 24.68
CA PRO A 305 3.34 2.00 24.85
C PRO A 305 4.17 2.72 25.91
N TYR A 306 4.73 1.97 26.87
CA TYR A 306 5.62 2.46 27.91
C TYR A 306 6.82 1.53 28.07
N GLN A 307 7.91 2.06 28.65
CA GLN A 307 9.11 1.24 28.88
C GLN A 307 8.90 0.35 30.11
N SER A 308 9.10 -0.96 29.95
CA SER A 308 9.02 -1.91 31.06
C SER A 308 10.12 -1.66 32.11
N ILE A 309 9.92 -2.21 33.30
CA ILE A 309 10.82 -2.02 34.47
C ILE A 309 12.24 -2.50 34.13
N GLY A 310 13.25 -1.86 34.72
CA GLY A 310 14.65 -2.30 34.62
C GLY A 310 15.25 -2.09 33.22
N ASN A 311 14.85 -1.02 32.52
CA ASN A 311 15.16 -0.79 31.10
C ASN A 311 14.71 -1.96 30.20
N GLY A 312 13.57 -2.56 30.55
CA GLY A 312 12.97 -3.64 29.76
C GLY A 312 12.42 -3.16 28.41
N PRO A 313 11.82 -4.07 27.64
CA PRO A 313 11.28 -3.75 26.32
C PRO A 313 10.17 -2.69 26.39
N MET A 314 9.93 -2.05 25.25
CA MET A 314 8.72 -1.26 25.04
C MET A 314 7.52 -2.21 24.99
N GLU A 315 6.54 -1.95 25.85
CA GLU A 315 5.33 -2.77 25.96
C GLU A 315 4.09 -1.88 26.04
N MET A 316 3.00 -2.39 25.48
CA MET A 316 1.68 -1.77 25.46
C MET A 316 0.75 -2.59 26.35
N PRO A 317 0.05 -1.99 27.33
CA PRO A 317 -0.81 -2.75 28.22
C PRO A 317 -2.18 -3.00 27.57
N LEU A 318 -2.65 -4.24 27.66
CA LEU A 318 -4.06 -4.59 27.51
C LEU A 318 -4.57 -4.99 28.89
N SER A 319 -5.38 -4.16 29.51
CA SER A 319 -5.77 -4.28 30.91
C SER A 319 -7.27 -4.43 31.06
N VAL A 320 -7.71 -5.42 31.81
CA VAL A 320 -9.11 -5.75 32.06
C VAL A 320 -9.37 -5.69 33.56
N PRO A 321 -10.30 -4.83 34.02
CA PRO A 321 -10.59 -4.71 35.44
C PRO A 321 -11.47 -5.87 35.93
N LEU A 322 -11.10 -6.41 37.08
CA LEU A 322 -11.80 -7.49 37.76
C LEU A 322 -12.91 -6.91 38.63
N HIS A 323 -14.12 -7.42 38.45
CA HIS A 323 -15.27 -7.06 39.26
C HIS A 323 -16.00 -8.32 39.73
N ASP A 324 -16.52 -8.30 40.95
CA ASP A 324 -17.45 -9.34 41.40
C ASP A 324 -18.86 -9.14 40.83
N GLU A 325 -19.77 -10.08 41.12
CA GLU A 325 -21.18 -10.01 40.70
C GLU A 325 -21.91 -8.74 41.17
N ARG A 326 -21.41 -8.10 42.24
CA ARG A 326 -21.93 -6.84 42.80
C ARG A 326 -21.22 -5.61 42.23
N ARG A 327 -20.43 -5.78 41.15
CA ARG A 327 -19.61 -4.73 40.51
C ARG A 327 -18.57 -4.10 41.44
N ARG A 328 -18.14 -4.80 42.49
CA ARG A 328 -17.03 -4.32 43.33
C ARG A 328 -15.71 -4.67 42.68
N PHE A 329 -14.83 -3.69 42.59
CA PHE A 329 -13.49 -3.85 42.04
C PHE A 329 -12.65 -4.81 42.89
N LEU A 330 -12.05 -5.81 42.24
CA LEU A 330 -11.21 -6.84 42.85
C LEU A 330 -9.72 -6.69 42.48
N GLY A 331 -9.41 -6.05 41.36
CA GLY A 331 -8.06 -5.97 40.80
C GLY A 331 -8.05 -5.81 39.28
N VAL A 332 -6.92 -6.08 38.64
CA VAL A 332 -6.73 -5.99 37.19
C VAL A 332 -5.98 -7.22 36.69
N VAL A 333 -6.41 -7.77 35.56
CA VAL A 333 -5.59 -8.67 34.74
C VAL A 333 -5.06 -7.86 33.57
N SER A 334 -3.77 -7.97 33.29
CA SER A 334 -3.15 -7.25 32.17
C SER A 334 -2.26 -8.15 31.35
N ALA A 335 -2.18 -7.85 30.07
CA ALA A 335 -1.18 -8.36 29.16
C ALA A 335 -0.19 -7.25 28.84
N ALA A 336 1.11 -7.53 28.98
CA ALA A 336 2.18 -6.68 28.48
C ALA A 336 2.47 -7.09 27.03
N PHE A 337 2.02 -6.28 26.07
CA PHE A 337 2.04 -6.61 24.66
C PHE A 337 3.19 -5.92 23.92
N MET A 338 3.88 -6.64 23.02
CA MET A 338 5.00 -6.16 22.22
C MET A 338 4.55 -6.10 20.74
N PRO A 339 3.95 -4.99 20.29
CA PRO A 339 3.35 -4.89 18.96
C PRO A 339 4.37 -5.04 17.83
N ASP A 340 5.62 -4.61 18.02
CA ASP A 340 6.70 -4.80 17.04
C ASP A 340 6.94 -6.28 16.71
N LEU A 341 6.96 -7.15 17.74
CA LEU A 341 7.17 -8.58 17.54
C LEU A 341 6.00 -9.22 16.81
N MET A 342 4.76 -8.79 17.09
CA MET A 342 3.59 -9.30 16.38
C MET A 342 3.64 -8.93 14.90
N ILE A 343 3.78 -7.65 14.60
CA ILE A 343 3.78 -7.17 13.22
C ILE A 343 4.95 -7.80 12.48
N LYS A 344 6.12 -7.95 13.13
CA LYS A 344 7.28 -8.60 12.54
C LYS A 344 6.99 -10.05 12.18
N ALA A 345 6.40 -10.83 13.07
CA ALA A 345 6.07 -12.23 12.81
C ALA A 345 5.07 -12.39 11.66
N LEU A 346 4.08 -11.50 11.57
CA LEU A 346 3.12 -11.49 10.47
C LEU A 346 3.75 -11.05 9.15
N PHE A 347 4.67 -10.08 9.22
CA PHE A 347 5.41 -9.58 8.07
C PHE A 347 6.35 -10.63 7.49
N GLU A 348 7.26 -11.19 8.29
CA GLU A 348 8.25 -12.16 7.83
C GLU A 348 7.63 -13.43 7.25
N ALA A 349 6.40 -13.76 7.65
CA ALA A 349 5.65 -14.89 7.11
C ALA A 349 5.13 -14.68 5.67
N ARG A 350 5.01 -13.43 5.21
CA ARG A 350 4.28 -13.09 3.98
C ARG A 350 4.95 -12.06 3.07
N ALA A 351 5.93 -11.31 3.58
CA ALA A 351 6.43 -10.11 2.95
C ALA A 351 6.97 -10.35 1.54
N GLU A 352 6.43 -9.62 0.57
CA GLU A 352 7.16 -9.33 -0.65
C GLU A 352 8.45 -8.56 -0.36
N LYS A 353 9.48 -8.81 -1.18
CA LYS A 353 10.78 -8.12 -1.07
C LYS A 353 10.68 -6.60 -1.16
N ALA A 354 9.67 -6.09 -1.85
CA ALA A 354 9.47 -4.67 -2.10
C ALA A 354 9.10 -3.88 -0.83
N ILE A 355 8.50 -4.52 0.17
CA ILE A 355 8.13 -3.86 1.43
C ILE A 355 9.39 -3.67 2.27
N ARG A 356 9.76 -2.41 2.50
CA ARG A 356 10.94 -2.05 3.31
C ARG A 356 10.60 -1.97 4.78
N ALA A 357 9.43 -1.43 5.12
CA ALA A 357 9.02 -1.23 6.49
C ALA A 357 7.50 -1.28 6.68
N LEU A 358 7.09 -1.69 7.87
CA LEU A 358 5.71 -1.63 8.35
C LEU A 358 5.64 -0.80 9.62
N TYR A 359 4.57 -0.01 9.76
CA TYR A 359 4.28 0.83 10.90
C TYR A 359 2.85 0.59 11.37
N LEU A 360 2.66 0.51 12.68
CA LEU A 360 1.33 0.63 13.29
C LEU A 360 1.24 2.02 13.90
N LEU A 361 0.21 2.77 13.51
CA LEU A 361 -0.02 4.16 13.90
C LEU A 361 -1.29 4.25 14.75
N ASP A 362 -1.30 5.14 15.74
CA ASP A 362 -2.54 5.53 16.43
C ASP A 362 -3.38 6.50 15.59
N ALA A 363 -4.57 6.86 16.07
CA ALA A 363 -5.51 7.76 15.40
C ALA A 363 -4.93 9.17 15.13
N ASP A 364 -3.94 9.59 15.93
CA ASP A 364 -3.28 10.88 15.80
C ASP A 364 -2.06 10.82 14.85
N GLY A 365 -1.69 9.62 14.40
CA GLY A 365 -0.55 9.39 13.53
C GLY A 365 0.77 9.16 14.25
N HIS A 366 0.73 8.86 15.56
CA HIS A 366 1.93 8.48 16.29
C HIS A 366 2.29 7.02 16.06
N ILE A 367 3.59 6.73 16.05
CA ILE A 367 4.10 5.37 15.87
C ILE A 367 3.89 4.56 17.17
N ILE A 368 3.09 3.50 17.06
CA ILE A 368 2.92 2.45 18.08
C ILE A 368 4.01 1.38 17.93
N ALA A 369 4.27 0.95 16.69
CA ALA A 369 5.25 -0.09 16.37
C ALA A 369 5.85 0.09 14.98
N ALA A 370 7.06 -0.44 14.76
CA ALA A 370 7.79 -0.36 13.52
C ALA A 370 8.69 -1.59 13.25
N VAL A 371 8.61 -2.13 12.03
CA VAL A 371 9.39 -3.28 11.55
C VAL A 371 10.11 -2.90 10.25
N GLY A 372 11.32 -3.43 10.04
CA GLY A 372 12.08 -3.21 8.78
C GLY A 372 12.76 -1.85 8.67
N ALA A 373 12.81 -1.07 9.76
CA ALA A 373 13.28 0.32 9.76
C ALA A 373 14.78 0.48 9.42
N THR A 374 15.09 0.53 8.13
CA THR A 374 16.19 1.32 7.57
C THR A 374 15.65 2.05 6.35
N ILE A 375 15.08 3.25 6.58
CA ILE A 375 14.98 4.47 5.74
C ILE A 375 14.14 5.49 6.55
N PRO A 376 14.53 6.77 6.61
CA PRO A 376 15.23 7.40 7.74
C PRO A 376 14.37 7.65 9.00
N LEU A 377 13.73 6.61 9.56
CA LEU A 377 13.15 6.66 10.90
C LEU A 377 14.07 5.89 11.84
N GLN A 378 14.99 6.61 12.52
CA GLN A 378 15.74 6.01 13.62
C GLN A 378 14.73 5.54 14.67
N ARG A 379 14.93 4.34 15.23
CA ARG A 379 14.26 3.99 16.49
C ARG A 379 14.50 5.16 17.46
N PRO A 380 13.46 5.62 18.19
CA PRO A 380 13.66 6.63 19.22
C PRO A 380 14.84 6.20 20.10
N ALA A 381 15.80 7.10 20.32
CA ALA A 381 16.88 6.83 21.27
C ALA A 381 16.27 6.42 22.62
N GLN A 382 16.98 5.61 23.43
CA GLN A 382 16.53 5.33 24.80
C GLN A 382 16.19 6.65 25.52
N GLY A 383 14.93 6.80 25.96
CA GLY A 383 14.43 8.02 26.62
C GLY A 383 13.82 9.09 25.70
N ALA A 384 13.75 8.88 24.37
CA ALA A 384 13.00 9.73 23.47
C ALA A 384 11.49 9.67 23.77
N PRO A 385 10.73 10.75 23.48
CA PRO A 385 9.31 10.80 23.80
C PRO A 385 8.57 9.62 23.17
N LEU A 386 7.85 8.90 24.03
CA LEU A 386 6.84 7.91 23.64
C LEU A 386 5.88 8.62 22.71
N ARG A 387 5.62 8.06 21.51
CA ARG A 387 4.78 8.62 20.43
C ARG A 387 5.43 9.71 19.56
N GLN A 388 6.37 9.30 18.71
CA GLN A 388 6.80 10.16 17.61
C GLN A 388 5.72 10.19 16.52
N VAL A 389 5.38 11.38 16.03
CA VAL A 389 4.48 11.55 14.88
C VAL A 389 5.16 11.01 13.63
N PHE A 390 4.43 10.23 12.83
CA PHE A 390 4.94 9.72 11.57
C PHE A 390 5.25 10.87 10.59
N PRO A 391 6.46 10.94 9.99
CA PRO A 391 6.94 12.12 9.27
C PRO A 391 6.43 12.19 7.82
N ALA A 392 5.14 11.92 7.60
CA ALA A 392 4.48 12.02 6.30
C ALA A 392 3.07 12.63 6.46
N PRO A 393 2.94 13.98 6.50
CA PRO A 393 1.66 14.64 6.71
C PRO A 393 0.59 14.28 5.67
N GLU A 394 0.99 14.05 4.42
CA GLU A 394 0.09 13.63 3.33
C GLU A 394 -0.53 12.25 3.60
N LEU A 395 0.26 11.31 4.15
CA LEU A 395 -0.24 10.01 4.57
C LEU A 395 -1.26 10.17 5.70
N LEU A 396 -0.92 10.94 6.74
CA LEU A 396 -1.80 11.16 7.87
C LEU A 396 -3.13 11.82 7.47
N GLN A 397 -3.11 12.70 6.46
CA GLN A 397 -4.33 13.28 5.91
C GLN A 397 -5.20 12.23 5.21
N ARG A 398 -4.59 11.32 4.44
CA ARG A 398 -5.31 10.26 3.71
C ARG A 398 -5.87 9.19 4.65
N ILE A 399 -5.12 8.79 5.68
CA ILE A 399 -5.60 7.85 6.72
C ILE A 399 -6.87 8.40 7.40
N ARG A 400 -7.01 9.73 7.53
CA ARG A 400 -8.21 10.33 8.11
C ARG A 400 -9.43 10.34 7.17
N SER A 401 -9.22 10.27 5.86
CA SER A 401 -10.31 10.29 4.87
C SER A 401 -10.70 8.90 4.38
N ASP A 402 -9.74 7.98 4.29
CA ASP A 402 -9.88 6.70 3.63
C ASP A 402 -9.52 5.56 4.61
N HIS A 403 -10.23 4.44 4.52
CA HIS A 403 -9.94 3.25 5.35
C HIS A 403 -8.75 2.44 4.85
N THR A 404 -8.54 2.44 3.53
CA THR A 404 -7.43 1.78 2.86
C THR A 404 -6.97 2.65 1.70
N GLY A 405 -5.72 2.52 1.30
CA GLY A 405 -5.23 3.26 0.14
C GLY A 405 -3.79 2.96 -0.21
N VAL A 406 -3.42 3.31 -1.43
CA VAL A 406 -2.06 3.23 -1.96
C VAL A 406 -1.74 4.48 -2.75
N PHE A 407 -0.56 5.06 -2.54
CA PHE A 407 -0.11 6.21 -3.31
C PHE A 407 1.42 6.36 -3.30
N GLU A 408 1.93 6.96 -4.37
CA GLU A 408 3.34 7.28 -4.54
C GLU A 408 3.62 8.70 -3.98
N THR A 409 4.71 8.88 -3.24
CA THR A 409 5.16 10.20 -2.75
C THR A 409 6.68 10.18 -2.49
N GLN A 410 7.21 11.23 -1.89
CA GLN A 410 8.61 11.31 -1.46
C GLN A 410 8.70 11.48 0.06
N LEU A 411 9.43 10.57 0.71
CA LEU A 411 9.75 10.68 2.13
C LEU A 411 11.17 11.21 2.29
N ARG A 412 11.31 12.46 2.74
CA ARG A 412 12.61 13.16 2.86
C ARG A 412 13.45 13.12 1.57
N GLY A 413 12.80 13.30 0.42
CA GLY A 413 13.44 13.28 -0.90
C GLY A 413 13.71 11.89 -1.48
N VAL A 414 13.35 10.82 -0.76
CA VAL A 414 13.43 9.44 -1.27
C VAL A 414 12.06 9.03 -1.82
N PRO A 415 11.96 8.60 -3.09
CA PRO A 415 10.72 8.07 -3.65
C PRO A 415 10.25 6.83 -2.88
N VAL A 416 8.99 6.82 -2.46
CA VAL A 416 8.36 5.70 -1.74
C VAL A 416 6.94 5.47 -2.24
N VAL A 417 6.46 4.23 -2.10
CA VAL A 417 5.03 3.92 -2.23
C VAL A 417 4.49 3.59 -0.85
N PHE A 418 3.47 4.31 -0.40
CA PHE A 418 2.72 3.96 0.79
C PHE A 418 1.52 3.12 0.43
N ALA A 419 1.24 2.10 1.24
CA ALA A 419 -0.08 1.49 1.32
C ALA A 419 -0.50 1.43 2.79
N PHE A 420 -1.78 1.60 3.07
CA PHE A 420 -2.29 1.61 4.43
C PHE A 420 -3.66 0.93 4.54
N ASN A 421 -3.95 0.42 5.74
CA ASN A 421 -5.20 -0.25 6.09
C ASN A 421 -5.58 0.02 7.54
N ASP A 422 -6.84 0.35 7.79
CA ASP A 422 -7.37 0.56 9.12
C ASP A 422 -7.45 -0.73 9.94
N VAL A 423 -7.10 -0.60 11.22
CA VAL A 423 -7.33 -1.62 12.26
C VAL A 423 -8.49 -1.11 13.11
N ALA A 424 -9.68 -1.16 12.51
CA ALA A 424 -10.83 -0.33 12.87
C ALA A 424 -11.30 -0.39 14.34
N PRO A 425 -11.33 -1.57 15.02
CA PRO A 425 -11.78 -1.64 16.43
C PRO A 425 -10.95 -0.81 17.40
N PHE A 426 -9.70 -0.49 17.04
CA PHE A 426 -8.76 0.23 17.89
C PHE A 426 -8.52 1.68 17.42
N GLY A 427 -9.04 2.06 16.26
CA GLY A 427 -8.72 3.36 15.63
C GLY A 427 -7.23 3.47 15.27
N TRP A 428 -6.58 2.35 15.00
CA TRP A 428 -5.18 2.30 14.56
C TRP A 428 -5.10 2.09 13.06
N ASN A 429 -3.93 2.33 12.48
CA ASN A 429 -3.68 2.13 11.06
C ASN A 429 -2.37 1.37 10.83
N LEU A 430 -2.41 0.33 9.99
CA LEU A 430 -1.22 -0.36 9.52
C LEU A 430 -0.76 0.29 8.21
N THR A 431 0.46 0.81 8.19
CA THR A 431 1.08 1.46 7.03
C THR A 431 2.32 0.67 6.59
N ALA A 432 2.39 0.34 5.30
CA ALA A 432 3.57 -0.21 4.65
C ALA A 432 4.29 0.84 3.81
N VAL A 433 5.61 0.71 3.74
CA VAL A 433 6.49 1.54 2.91
C VAL A 433 7.25 0.63 1.96
N ALA A 434 7.04 0.82 0.67
CA ALA A 434 7.71 0.05 -0.37
C ALA A 434 8.66 0.92 -1.20
N ASP A 435 9.72 0.28 -1.70
CA ASP A 435 10.64 0.87 -2.67
C ASP A 435 10.00 0.82 -4.08
N PRO A 436 9.75 1.96 -4.75
CA PRO A 436 9.10 1.98 -6.06
C PRO A 436 9.89 1.19 -7.12
N HIS A 437 11.23 1.18 -7.03
CA HIS A 437 12.05 0.45 -8.00
C HIS A 437 11.90 -1.06 -7.86
N GLU A 438 11.85 -1.58 -6.63
CA GLU A 438 11.62 -3.00 -6.39
C GLU A 438 10.17 -3.38 -6.70
N LEU A 439 9.21 -2.57 -6.24
CA LEU A 439 7.79 -2.80 -6.45
C LEU A 439 7.45 -2.85 -7.94
N PHE A 440 8.03 -1.98 -8.77
CA PHE A 440 7.78 -1.97 -10.21
C PHE A 440 8.83 -2.73 -11.05
N SER A 441 9.75 -3.45 -10.41
CA SER A 441 10.72 -4.27 -11.13
C SER A 441 10.03 -5.46 -11.82
N ASN A 442 10.55 -5.91 -12.97
CA ASN A 442 10.01 -7.04 -13.76
C ASN A 442 10.16 -8.42 -13.09
N ALA A 443 10.33 -8.48 -11.76
CA ALA A 443 10.24 -9.73 -11.04
C ALA A 443 8.78 -10.26 -11.12
N PRO A 444 8.56 -11.54 -11.45
CA PRO A 444 7.23 -12.12 -11.39
C PRO A 444 6.71 -12.04 -9.95
N VAL A 445 5.49 -11.53 -9.78
CA VAL A 445 4.73 -11.62 -8.52
C VAL A 445 4.72 -13.10 -8.13
N GLY A 446 5.23 -13.39 -6.93
CA GLY A 446 5.34 -14.76 -6.43
C GLY A 446 3.97 -15.43 -6.44
N ARG A 447 3.87 -16.57 -7.12
CA ARG A 447 2.68 -17.43 -7.08
C ARG A 447 2.55 -18.15 -5.75
#